data_AF-A0A522AK52-F1
#
_entry.id   AF-A0A522AK52-F1
#
_cell.length_a   1.000
_cell.length_b   1.000
_cell.length_c   1.000
_cell.angle_alpha   90.00
_cell.angle_beta   90.00
_cell.angle_gamma   90.00
#
_symmetry.space_group_name_H-M   'P 1'
#
loop_
_entity.id
_entity.type
_entity.pdbx_description
1 polymer ?
#
loop_
_entity_poly.entity_id
_entity_poly.type
_entity_poly.pdbx_seq_one_letter_code
_entity_poly.pdbx_strand_id
1 'polypeptide(L)'
;HLIVLFSLGALVLLARSHATDEGATWIRRRIGDPASVTGLYLRGGAVFIAAAIVGSLFLTATASSAPLQGAWKNVPGTLVTLSQWLQRYLPLGGESRNPGVVIFGENSAITGSWSQESGTAFIAHLPASEAERFKWRVSTYAQYNFTSWSFGKTVALDRAARDPLLAGAADDPSALKGRREVRVDIEPVTLASNYVVSPQSILWVDQPSKVRVTGTAEWFATVDIDGAATYSVAALVPVEGDVPGGITANRLRVASREYSSEEKRLFLQVPDGALGPNALAILDTVLATSADNPYDIALNLQNYLLDGANFSYQADIQDEIQARCNGLSSVECFATIRVGYCQYYASTMAMLLRKAGIPTRLAQGFLPATKRGADGTEIVDNGSAHAWVEVLFPGYGWVDFDPTGGGVGQPVALPSGAPATATPKPSFNLVTNRPGDSGDDNGPRRSQTPIPGSTGPKGPSSGPYIVIAILLAIGGAALAAIAWRRGPRPMHPDTAWGSVARWAARLGLAPRPSQTVFEFAGTLGDAVPTVRPELSTVARAKVEIAYGRRELGPERLRLVAEAHRRLRFGLLRLALRRRPFGSRRRRSGKG
;
A
#
# COMPACT_ATOMS: atom_id res chain seq x y z
N HIS A 1 -9.60 11.94 -6.95
CA HIS A 1 -11.01 11.55 -7.20
C HIS A 1 -11.80 12.56 -8.06
N LEU A 2 -11.63 13.87 -7.87
CA LEU A 2 -12.35 14.89 -8.65
C LEU A 2 -12.03 14.84 -10.16
N ILE A 3 -10.77 14.61 -10.55
CA ILE A 3 -10.37 14.60 -11.96
C ILE A 3 -10.94 13.39 -12.71
N VAL A 4 -11.04 12.20 -12.11
CA VAL A 4 -11.69 11.05 -12.77
C VAL A 4 -13.19 11.31 -12.98
N LEU A 5 -13.87 11.89 -11.99
CA LEU A 5 -15.26 12.31 -12.12
C LEU A 5 -15.40 13.46 -13.14
N PHE A 6 -14.41 14.33 -13.24
CA PHE A 6 -14.36 15.43 -14.20
C PHE A 6 -14.11 14.93 -15.62
N SER A 7 -13.16 14.01 -15.84
CA SER A 7 -12.88 13.38 -17.13
C SER A 7 -14.06 12.51 -17.59
N LEU A 8 -14.70 11.80 -16.66
CA LEU A 8 -15.91 11.03 -16.94
C LEU A 8 -17.09 11.95 -17.26
N GLY A 9 -17.23 13.06 -16.52
CA GLY A 9 -18.17 14.13 -16.82
C GLY A 9 -17.91 14.79 -18.18
N ALA A 10 -16.65 15.07 -18.51
CA ALA A 10 -16.22 15.70 -19.74
C ALA A 10 -16.43 14.78 -20.94
N LEU A 11 -16.11 13.48 -20.84
CA LEU A 11 -16.38 12.50 -21.90
C LEU A 11 -17.88 12.30 -22.11
N VAL A 12 -18.68 12.29 -21.04
CA VAL A 12 -20.15 12.23 -21.15
C VAL A 12 -20.70 13.51 -21.78
N LEU A 13 -20.16 14.68 -21.43
CA LEU A 13 -20.54 15.95 -22.03
C LEU A 13 -20.13 16.04 -23.50
N LEU A 14 -18.96 15.52 -23.87
CA LEU A 14 -18.47 15.49 -25.24
C LEU A 14 -19.31 14.54 -26.10
N ALA A 15 -19.62 13.35 -25.58
CA ALA A 15 -20.54 12.41 -26.23
C ALA A 15 -21.95 12.99 -26.38
N ARG A 16 -22.43 13.74 -25.37
CA ARG A 16 -23.72 14.44 -25.43
C ARG A 16 -23.70 15.57 -26.46
N SER A 17 -22.61 16.34 -26.51
CA SER A 17 -22.41 17.43 -27.47
C SER A 17 -22.40 16.92 -28.90
N HIS A 18 -21.66 15.84 -29.17
CA HIS A 18 -21.60 15.21 -30.47
C HIS A 18 -22.97 14.63 -30.88
N ALA A 19 -23.69 14.00 -29.95
CA ALA A 19 -25.04 13.48 -30.21
C ALA A 19 -26.06 14.60 -30.50
N THR A 20 -25.92 15.78 -29.88
CA THR A 20 -26.77 16.94 -30.19
C THR A 20 -26.45 17.57 -31.55
N ASP A 21 -25.17 17.61 -31.93
CA ASP A 21 -24.73 18.20 -33.20
C ASP A 21 -25.11 17.32 -34.40
N GLU A 22 -25.02 16.00 -34.24
CA GLU A 22 -25.63 15.07 -35.16
C GLU A 22 -27.16 15.24 -35.17
N GLY A 23 -27.83 15.26 -34.01
CA GLY A 23 -29.28 15.52 -33.95
C GLY A 23 -29.74 16.73 -34.80
N ALA A 24 -28.98 17.83 -34.78
CA ALA A 24 -29.26 19.02 -35.57
C ALA A 24 -29.03 18.83 -37.09
N THR A 25 -28.05 18.04 -37.52
CA THR A 25 -27.84 17.70 -38.94
C THR A 25 -28.92 16.74 -39.46
N TRP A 26 -29.42 15.84 -38.63
CA TRP A 26 -30.45 14.85 -39.01
C TRP A 26 -31.86 15.45 -39.04
N ILE A 27 -32.19 16.40 -38.16
CA ILE A 27 -33.42 17.22 -38.23
C ILE A 27 -33.46 18.02 -39.54
N ARG A 28 -32.32 18.57 -39.97
CA ARG A 28 -32.19 19.27 -41.27
C ARG A 28 -32.41 18.32 -42.46
N ARG A 29 -32.12 17.03 -42.32
CA ARG A 29 -32.31 16.00 -43.38
C ARG A 29 -33.64 15.24 -43.30
N ARG A 30 -34.51 15.50 -42.31
CA ARG A 30 -35.84 14.88 -42.09
C ARG A 30 -35.85 13.34 -42.05
N ILE A 31 -34.84 12.72 -41.43
CA ILE A 31 -34.78 11.25 -41.29
C ILE A 31 -35.06 10.88 -39.82
N GLY A 32 -36.31 10.48 -39.52
CA GLY A 32 -36.70 9.76 -38.28
C GLY A 32 -36.87 10.58 -36.99
N ASP A 33 -37.52 9.98 -35.98
CA ASP A 33 -37.84 10.57 -34.67
C ASP A 33 -36.55 10.74 -33.80
N PRO A 34 -36.10 11.99 -33.55
CA PRO A 34 -34.81 12.27 -32.92
C PRO A 34 -34.67 11.67 -31.52
N ALA A 35 -35.76 11.58 -30.76
CA ALA A 35 -35.74 11.13 -29.37
C ALA A 35 -35.38 9.64 -29.22
N SER A 36 -35.70 8.83 -30.23
CA SER A 36 -35.41 7.39 -30.23
C SER A 36 -33.92 7.09 -30.49
N VAL A 37 -33.27 7.93 -31.30
CA VAL A 37 -31.88 7.74 -31.76
C VAL A 37 -30.88 8.27 -30.72
N THR A 38 -31.14 9.44 -30.12
CA THR A 38 -30.28 9.98 -29.05
C THR A 38 -30.19 9.03 -27.84
N GLY A 39 -31.29 8.32 -27.53
CA GLY A 39 -31.31 7.30 -26.48
C GLY A 39 -30.49 6.04 -26.80
N LEU A 40 -30.31 5.72 -28.08
CA LEU A 40 -29.50 4.58 -28.54
C LEU A 40 -28.00 4.90 -28.47
N TYR A 41 -27.59 6.09 -28.93
CA TYR A 41 -26.21 6.54 -28.88
C TYR A 41 -25.70 6.78 -27.46
N LEU A 42 -26.51 7.34 -26.56
CA LEU A 42 -26.13 7.50 -25.15
C LEU A 42 -25.93 6.14 -24.44
N ARG A 43 -26.71 5.11 -24.82
CA ARG A 43 -26.52 3.75 -24.31
C ARG A 43 -25.29 3.08 -24.91
N GLY A 44 -25.07 3.23 -26.22
CA GLY A 44 -23.87 2.72 -26.89
C GLY A 44 -22.58 3.33 -26.36
N GLY A 45 -22.55 4.65 -26.19
CA GLY A 45 -21.42 5.37 -25.60
C GLY A 45 -21.15 4.98 -24.15
N ALA A 46 -22.20 4.83 -23.32
CA ALA A 46 -22.04 4.36 -21.94
C ALA A 46 -21.50 2.91 -21.87
N VAL A 47 -21.95 2.02 -22.77
CA VAL A 47 -21.45 0.64 -22.85
C VAL A 47 -20.00 0.60 -23.31
N PHE A 48 -19.62 1.42 -24.31
CA PHE A 48 -18.25 1.52 -24.78
C PHE A 48 -17.30 2.03 -23.68
N ILE A 49 -17.69 3.07 -22.96
CA ILE A 49 -16.91 3.61 -21.83
C ILE A 49 -16.76 2.56 -20.72
N ALA A 50 -17.83 1.83 -20.39
CA ALA A 50 -17.76 0.75 -19.41
C ALA A 50 -16.81 -0.38 -19.85
N ALA A 51 -16.87 -0.78 -21.13
CA ALA A 51 -15.97 -1.80 -21.68
C ALA A 51 -14.50 -1.35 -21.68
N ALA A 52 -14.23 -0.07 -22.01
CA ALA A 52 -12.88 0.49 -21.97
C ALA A 52 -12.31 0.53 -20.54
N ILE A 53 -13.13 0.88 -19.55
CA ILE A 53 -12.72 0.88 -18.13
C ILE A 53 -12.44 -0.54 -17.65
N VAL A 54 -13.33 -1.50 -17.94
CA VAL A 54 -13.13 -2.91 -17.57
C VAL A 54 -11.90 -3.48 -18.27
N GLY A 55 -11.69 -3.18 -19.55
CA GLY A 55 -10.50 -3.57 -20.30
C GLY A 55 -9.22 -2.99 -19.72
N SER A 56 -9.23 -1.70 -19.34
CA SER A 56 -8.11 -1.03 -18.68
C SER A 56 -7.78 -1.68 -17.33
N LEU A 57 -8.79 -1.93 -16.48
CA LEU A 57 -8.60 -2.62 -15.20
C LEU A 57 -8.09 -4.05 -15.38
N PHE A 58 -8.55 -4.75 -16.41
CA PHE A 58 -8.09 -6.10 -16.76
C PHE A 58 -6.63 -6.09 -17.23
N LEU A 59 -6.24 -5.12 -18.07
CA LEU A 59 -4.86 -4.91 -18.51
C LEU A 59 -3.93 -4.57 -17.35
N THR A 60 -4.34 -3.69 -16.43
CA THR A 60 -3.55 -3.36 -15.24
C THR A 60 -3.39 -4.55 -14.30
N ALA A 61 -4.42 -5.39 -14.15
CA ALA A 61 -4.36 -6.59 -13.33
C ALA A 61 -3.49 -7.70 -13.97
N THR A 62 -3.57 -7.88 -15.29
CA THR A 62 -2.84 -8.93 -16.02
C THR A 62 -1.40 -8.55 -16.38
N ALA A 63 -1.06 -7.26 -16.47
CA ALA A 63 0.31 -6.76 -16.66
C ALA A 63 1.25 -7.06 -15.47
N SER A 64 0.72 -7.51 -14.33
CA SER A 64 1.51 -8.01 -13.19
C SER A 64 1.91 -9.49 -13.31
N SER A 65 1.52 -10.19 -14.38
CA SER A 65 1.85 -11.59 -14.62
C SER A 65 2.86 -11.76 -15.76
N ALA A 66 3.81 -12.67 -15.56
CA ALA A 66 5.11 -12.77 -16.23
C ALA A 66 5.22 -12.99 -17.77
N PRO A 67 4.20 -13.27 -18.61
CA PRO A 67 4.47 -13.61 -20.02
C PRO A 67 4.73 -12.42 -20.97
N LEU A 68 4.40 -11.17 -20.60
CA LEU A 68 4.37 -10.06 -21.56
C LEU A 68 5.52 -9.05 -21.47
N GLN A 69 6.51 -9.26 -20.58
CA GLN A 69 7.69 -8.37 -20.45
C GLN A 69 8.48 -8.17 -21.75
N GLY A 70 8.40 -9.10 -22.71
CA GLY A 70 9.13 -9.01 -23.99
C GLY A 70 8.54 -8.03 -25.01
N ALA A 71 7.25 -7.67 -24.92
CA ALA A 71 6.55 -6.88 -25.95
C ALA A 71 6.67 -5.35 -25.77
N TRP A 72 7.23 -4.88 -24.65
CA TRP A 72 7.21 -3.46 -24.25
C TRP A 72 8.51 -2.68 -24.54
N LYS A 73 9.48 -3.28 -25.23
CA LYS A 73 10.78 -2.65 -25.49
C LYS A 73 10.76 -1.44 -26.43
N ASN A 74 9.66 -1.21 -27.17
CA ASN A 74 9.57 -0.17 -28.20
C ASN A 74 8.42 0.82 -27.97
N VAL A 75 8.18 1.25 -26.73
CA VAL A 75 7.22 2.33 -26.47
C VAL A 75 7.92 3.70 -26.61
N PRO A 76 7.43 4.62 -27.46
CA PRO A 76 7.99 5.96 -27.59
C PRO A 76 7.92 6.73 -26.25
N GLY A 77 8.98 7.48 -25.93
CA GLY A 77 9.13 8.21 -24.66
C GLY A 77 8.01 9.20 -24.30
N THR A 78 7.13 9.53 -25.25
CA THR A 78 5.92 10.35 -25.05
C THR A 78 4.86 9.68 -24.17
N LEU A 79 4.76 8.35 -24.13
CA LEU A 79 3.82 7.65 -23.25
C LEU A 79 4.31 7.55 -21.80
N VAL A 80 5.63 7.44 -21.63
CA VAL A 80 6.28 7.43 -20.30
C VAL A 80 6.19 8.81 -19.66
N THR A 81 6.45 9.87 -20.43
CA THR A 81 6.29 11.26 -19.96
C THR A 81 4.83 11.62 -19.67
N LEU A 82 3.87 11.12 -20.47
CA LEU A 82 2.44 11.28 -20.18
C LEU A 82 2.03 10.56 -18.88
N SER A 83 2.61 9.38 -18.61
CA SER A 83 2.36 8.63 -17.37
C SER A 83 2.96 9.30 -16.14
N GLN A 84 4.15 9.90 -16.26
CA GLN A 84 4.82 10.66 -15.20
C GLN A 84 4.13 12.02 -14.95
N TRP A 85 3.66 12.69 -16.01
CA TRP A 85 2.83 13.88 -15.90
C TRP A 85 1.48 13.59 -15.24
N LEU A 86 0.85 12.45 -15.57
CA LEU A 86 -0.37 11.98 -14.91
C LEU A 86 -0.14 11.60 -13.44
N GLN A 87 0.99 10.99 -13.09
CA GLN A 87 1.37 10.69 -11.70
C GLN A 87 1.56 11.97 -10.87
N ARG A 88 1.99 13.07 -11.49
CA ARG A 88 2.17 14.37 -10.83
C ARG A 88 0.84 15.02 -10.39
N TYR A 89 -0.27 14.69 -11.03
CA TYR A 89 -1.60 15.25 -10.72
C TYR A 89 -2.63 14.22 -10.21
N LEU A 90 -2.33 12.92 -10.34
CA LEU A 90 -3.17 11.80 -9.93
C LEU A 90 -2.31 10.65 -9.40
N PRO A 91 -2.05 10.57 -8.08
CA PRO A 91 -1.47 9.38 -7.49
C PRO A 91 -2.53 8.27 -7.49
N LEU A 92 -2.59 7.50 -8.57
CA LEU A 92 -3.37 6.27 -8.66
C LEU A 92 -2.43 5.11 -8.30
N GLY A 93 -2.25 4.93 -7.00
CA GLY A 93 -1.61 3.79 -6.34
C GLY A 93 -2.23 3.71 -4.94
N GLY A 94 -2.69 2.52 -4.56
CA GLY A 94 -3.54 2.30 -3.38
C GLY A 94 -2.95 2.74 -2.05
N GLU A 95 -3.87 2.83 -1.09
CA GLU A 95 -3.78 3.36 0.27
C GLU A 95 -3.89 4.88 0.37
N SER A 96 -5.00 5.29 0.99
CA SER A 96 -5.24 6.61 1.56
C SER A 96 -4.12 6.94 2.55
N ARG A 97 -3.05 7.57 2.06
CA ARG A 97 -2.01 8.15 2.90
C ARG A 97 -2.49 9.53 3.33
N ASN A 98 -2.66 9.72 4.64
CA ASN A 98 -2.55 11.06 5.20
C ASN A 98 -1.16 11.58 4.80
N PRO A 99 -1.06 12.69 4.05
CA PRO A 99 0.22 13.28 3.72
C PRO A 99 0.78 13.91 5.00
N GLY A 100 1.61 13.17 5.75
CA GLY A 100 2.41 13.76 6.82
C GLY A 100 2.65 12.92 8.08
N VAL A 101 2.05 11.75 8.27
CA VAL A 101 2.44 10.91 9.43
C VAL A 101 3.61 10.02 9.06
N VAL A 102 4.69 10.02 9.85
CA VAL A 102 5.78 9.05 9.70
C VAL A 102 5.25 7.67 10.09
N ILE A 103 5.08 6.80 9.09
CA ILE A 103 4.66 5.42 9.29
C ILE A 103 5.92 4.56 9.28
N PHE A 104 6.27 3.98 10.42
CA PHE A 104 7.21 2.88 10.47
C PHE A 104 6.50 1.64 9.92
N GLY A 105 7.20 0.84 9.12
CA GLY A 105 6.60 -0.27 8.40
C GLY A 105 7.64 -1.23 7.88
N GLU A 106 7.19 -2.33 7.27
CA GLU A 106 8.08 -3.31 6.64
C GLU A 106 8.98 -2.69 5.56
N ASN A 107 8.49 -1.62 4.93
CA ASN A 107 9.21 -0.85 3.93
C ASN A 107 9.27 0.61 4.35
N SER A 108 10.46 1.20 4.29
CA SER A 108 10.72 2.61 4.44
C SER A 108 11.15 3.19 3.10
N ALA A 109 10.22 3.82 2.39
CA ALA A 109 10.53 4.53 1.15
C ALA A 109 11.27 5.84 1.41
N ILE A 110 12.25 6.15 0.58
CA ILE A 110 12.99 7.41 0.55
C ILE A 110 12.38 8.25 -0.56
N THR A 111 11.61 9.26 -0.16
CA THR A 111 10.86 10.14 -1.08
C THR A 111 11.50 11.51 -1.19
N GLY A 112 10.99 12.36 -2.08
CA GLY A 112 11.52 13.73 -2.20
C GLY A 112 11.19 14.66 -1.04
N SER A 113 10.28 14.28 -0.14
CA SER A 113 9.98 15.05 1.06
C SER A 113 9.90 14.17 2.30
N TRP A 114 10.22 14.78 3.45
CA TRP A 114 10.16 14.23 4.79
C TRP A 114 9.17 15.02 5.62
N SER A 115 8.29 14.33 6.35
CA SER A 115 7.33 15.01 7.19
C SER A 115 7.98 15.61 8.44
N GLN A 116 7.66 16.86 8.71
CA GLN A 116 7.99 17.56 9.96
C GLN A 116 6.70 17.91 10.72
N GLU A 117 5.70 17.01 10.70
CA GLU A 117 4.44 17.25 11.40
C GLU A 117 4.67 17.64 12.87
N SER A 118 4.02 18.71 13.28
CA SER A 118 3.95 19.14 14.67
C SER A 118 2.97 18.27 15.45
N GLY A 119 3.30 17.93 16.68
CA GLY A 119 2.42 17.19 17.60
C GLY A 119 3.16 16.06 18.29
N THR A 120 2.69 15.69 19.48
CA THR A 120 3.31 14.67 20.31
C THR A 120 3.07 13.27 19.74
N ALA A 121 4.16 12.55 19.44
CA ALA A 121 4.13 11.15 19.04
C ALA A 121 3.81 10.25 20.24
N PHE A 122 4.59 10.40 21.30
CA PHE A 122 4.46 9.67 22.56
C PHE A 122 5.10 10.46 23.71
N ILE A 123 4.76 10.08 24.93
CA ILE A 123 5.38 10.55 26.16
C ILE A 123 6.17 9.38 26.76
N ALA A 124 7.43 9.61 27.12
CA ALA A 124 8.28 8.63 27.77
C ALA A 124 8.55 9.04 29.21
N HIS A 125 8.29 8.16 30.16
CA HIS A 125 8.58 8.36 31.58
C HIS A 125 9.82 7.55 31.95
N LEU A 126 10.95 8.24 32.07
CA LEU A 126 12.19 7.65 32.57
C LEU A 126 12.34 7.95 34.06
N PRO A 127 13.15 7.17 34.80
CA PRO A 127 13.53 7.53 36.15
C PRO A 127 14.18 8.92 36.18
N ALA A 128 13.85 9.75 37.18
CA ALA A 128 14.42 11.10 37.32
C ALA A 128 15.96 11.12 37.44
N SER A 129 16.57 10.01 37.86
CA SER A 129 18.03 9.83 37.91
C SER A 129 18.68 9.54 36.56
N GLU A 130 17.89 9.26 35.52
CA GLU A 130 18.39 8.96 34.18
C GLU A 130 18.87 10.26 33.51
N ALA A 131 20.18 10.37 33.34
CA ALA A 131 20.82 11.53 32.72
C ALA A 131 21.01 11.37 31.21
N GLU A 132 21.04 10.12 30.71
CA GLU A 132 21.30 9.85 29.30
C GLU A 132 20.06 10.13 28.45
N ARG A 133 20.27 10.62 27.23
CA ARG A 133 19.22 10.93 26.26
C ARG A 133 19.30 9.95 25.12
N PHE A 134 18.28 9.13 24.97
CA PHE A 134 18.29 8.02 24.04
C PHE A 134 17.66 8.41 22.71
N LYS A 135 18.19 7.84 21.62
CA LYS A 135 17.38 7.64 20.43
C LYS A 135 16.37 6.55 20.71
N TRP A 136 15.14 6.79 20.26
CA TRP A 136 13.99 5.94 20.47
C TRP A 136 13.80 5.06 19.25
N ARG A 137 14.36 3.85 19.25
CA ARG A 137 14.31 2.92 18.12
C ARG A 137 12.96 2.25 18.02
N VAL A 138 12.45 2.15 16.80
CA VAL A 138 11.22 1.44 16.45
C VAL A 138 11.51 0.24 15.56
N SER A 139 12.39 0.43 14.58
CA SER A 139 12.70 -0.62 13.61
C SER A 139 14.10 -0.54 13.04
N THR A 140 14.56 -1.66 12.51
CA THR A 140 15.84 -1.80 11.80
C THR A 140 15.64 -2.50 10.46
N TYR A 141 16.36 -2.05 9.44
CA TYR A 141 16.21 -2.50 8.05
C TYR A 141 17.51 -3.06 7.51
N ALA A 142 17.46 -4.29 7.01
CA ALA A 142 18.62 -4.98 6.46
C ALA A 142 18.77 -4.74 4.94
N GLN A 143 17.66 -4.67 4.19
CA GLN A 143 17.68 -4.65 2.72
C GLN A 143 17.49 -3.24 2.17
N TYR A 144 18.29 -2.89 1.17
CA TYR A 144 18.20 -1.62 0.44
C TYR A 144 17.85 -1.91 -1.02
N ASN A 145 16.89 -1.16 -1.57
CA ASN A 145 16.41 -1.29 -2.94
C ASN A 145 16.36 0.08 -3.63
N PHE A 146 17.52 0.73 -3.77
CA PHE A 146 17.79 1.99 -4.48
C PHE A 146 17.08 3.25 -3.97
N THR A 147 15.83 3.18 -3.54
CA THR A 147 15.03 4.31 -3.06
C THR A 147 14.20 3.91 -1.85
N SER A 148 14.49 2.76 -1.25
CA SER A 148 13.78 2.26 -0.09
C SER A 148 14.62 1.27 0.70
N TRP A 149 14.25 1.10 1.96
CA TRP A 149 14.74 0.07 2.85
C TRP A 149 13.61 -0.88 3.23
N SER A 150 13.92 -2.14 3.48
CA SER A 150 12.96 -3.10 4.02
C SER A 150 13.58 -4.01 5.07
N PHE A 151 12.73 -4.60 5.92
CA PHE A 151 13.16 -5.64 6.86
C PHE A 151 13.72 -6.88 6.13
N GLY A 152 13.32 -7.05 4.86
CA GLY A 152 13.49 -8.27 4.10
C GLY A 152 12.52 -9.36 4.56
N LYS A 153 12.84 -10.62 4.27
CA LYS A 153 12.02 -11.75 4.71
C LYS A 153 12.12 -11.91 6.22
N THR A 154 11.02 -11.62 6.91
CA THR A 154 10.92 -11.74 8.37
C THR A 154 10.07 -12.91 8.82
N VAL A 155 10.37 -13.43 10.01
CA VAL A 155 9.54 -14.37 10.77
C VAL A 155 9.05 -13.63 12.02
N ALA A 156 7.79 -13.87 12.41
CA ALA A 156 7.24 -13.34 13.65
C ALA A 156 7.36 -14.41 14.74
N LEU A 157 7.86 -14.01 15.90
CA LEU A 157 8.00 -14.84 17.09
C LEU A 157 7.05 -14.29 18.17
N ASP A 158 6.06 -15.07 18.57
CA ASP A 158 5.19 -14.70 19.70
C ASP A 158 5.99 -14.77 21.02
N ARG A 159 5.78 -13.77 21.87
CA ARG A 159 6.39 -13.63 23.19
C ARG A 159 5.34 -13.24 24.22
N ALA A 160 5.37 -13.88 25.39
CA ALA A 160 4.52 -13.46 26.48
C ALA A 160 5.02 -12.13 27.07
N ALA A 161 4.16 -11.47 27.83
CA ALA A 161 4.53 -10.27 28.58
C ALA A 161 5.75 -10.55 29.47
N ARG A 162 6.75 -9.67 29.39
CA ARG A 162 8.03 -9.71 30.13
C ARG A 162 8.97 -10.85 29.77
N ASP A 163 8.65 -11.68 28.78
CA ASP A 163 9.61 -12.65 28.27
C ASP A 163 10.76 -11.94 27.55
N PRO A 164 12.01 -12.44 27.64
CA PRO A 164 13.11 -11.93 26.83
C PRO A 164 12.80 -12.08 25.33
N LEU A 165 12.67 -10.96 24.64
CA LEU A 165 12.15 -10.92 23.27
C LEU A 165 13.06 -11.63 22.27
N LEU A 166 14.36 -11.44 22.44
CA LEU A 166 15.42 -11.92 21.55
C LEU A 166 16.25 -13.05 22.17
N ALA A 167 15.73 -13.77 23.19
CA ALA A 167 16.48 -14.86 23.81
C ALA A 167 17.00 -15.88 22.78
N GLY A 168 18.32 -16.06 22.73
CA GLY A 168 18.98 -17.00 21.82
C GLY A 168 19.11 -16.52 20.37
N ALA A 169 18.62 -15.33 20.04
CA ALA A 169 18.83 -14.69 18.74
C ALA A 169 20.21 -14.02 18.65
N ALA A 170 20.65 -13.68 17.44
CA ALA A 170 21.93 -12.98 17.24
C ALA A 170 21.98 -11.59 17.89
N ASP A 171 20.82 -10.93 17.97
CA ASP A 171 20.67 -9.62 18.61
C ASP A 171 20.27 -9.71 20.09
N ASP A 172 20.36 -10.88 20.73
CA ASP A 172 20.08 -11.05 22.16
C ASP A 172 20.96 -10.08 22.97
N PRO A 173 20.38 -9.04 23.59
CA PRO A 173 21.18 -8.06 24.28
C PRO A 173 21.78 -8.60 25.58
N SER A 174 21.24 -9.68 26.14
CA SER A 174 21.76 -10.32 27.36
C SER A 174 23.05 -11.10 27.12
N ALA A 175 23.33 -11.45 25.85
CA ALA A 175 24.57 -12.11 25.45
C ALA A 175 25.78 -11.15 25.43
N LEU A 176 25.54 -9.83 25.48
CA LEU A 176 26.58 -8.80 25.45
C LEU A 176 26.93 -8.33 26.87
N LYS A 177 28.23 -8.15 27.12
CA LYS A 177 28.74 -7.56 28.38
C LYS A 177 28.69 -6.02 28.31
N GLY A 178 28.87 -5.36 29.46
CA GLY A 178 28.93 -3.90 29.55
C GLY A 178 27.64 -3.23 29.10
N ARG A 179 26.51 -3.80 29.51
CA ARG A 179 25.18 -3.25 29.30
C ARG A 179 24.57 -2.91 30.66
N ARG A 180 23.77 -1.84 30.69
CA ARG A 180 22.92 -1.50 31.84
C ARG A 180 21.46 -1.54 31.42
N GLU A 181 20.60 -1.97 32.32
CA GLU A 181 19.16 -1.97 32.09
C GLU A 181 18.60 -0.55 32.28
N VAL A 182 17.75 -0.13 31.34
CA VAL A 182 16.95 1.09 31.40
C VAL A 182 15.50 0.67 31.27
N ARG A 183 14.67 1.12 32.21
CA ARG A 183 13.22 0.92 32.18
C ARG A 183 12.54 2.23 31.87
N VAL A 184 11.52 2.17 31.03
CA VAL A 184 10.74 3.33 30.60
C VAL A 184 9.30 2.93 30.38
N ASP A 185 8.38 3.79 30.81
CA ASP A 185 6.97 3.69 30.46
C ASP A 185 6.70 4.60 29.25
N ILE A 186 6.09 4.05 28.22
CA ILE A 186 5.75 4.76 26.99
C ILE A 186 4.25 4.91 26.91
N GLU A 187 3.78 6.15 26.79
CA GLU A 187 2.40 6.52 26.52
C GLU A 187 2.28 6.98 25.05
N PRO A 188 1.79 6.13 24.14
CA PRO A 188 1.54 6.53 22.75
C PRO A 188 0.44 7.59 22.68
N VAL A 189 0.66 8.66 21.91
CA VAL A 189 -0.32 9.75 21.73
C VAL A 189 -0.85 9.78 20.31
N THR A 190 0.02 10.01 19.33
CA THR A 190 -0.33 10.00 17.89
C THR A 190 0.46 8.98 17.08
N LEU A 191 1.22 8.11 17.74
CA LEU A 191 1.99 7.05 17.10
C LEU A 191 1.07 6.15 16.24
N ALA A 192 1.19 6.25 14.92
CA ALA A 192 0.29 5.59 13.97
C ALA A 192 0.60 4.10 13.73
N SER A 193 1.42 3.48 14.59
CA SER A 193 1.84 2.09 14.47
C SER A 193 1.74 1.37 15.81
N ASN A 194 1.44 0.08 15.77
CA ASN A 194 1.49 -0.83 16.92
C ASN A 194 2.92 -1.25 17.30
N TYR A 195 3.94 -0.60 16.74
CA TYR A 195 5.33 -0.94 17.03
C TYR A 195 5.79 -0.34 18.34
N VAL A 196 6.57 -1.13 19.06
CA VAL A 196 7.18 -0.73 20.32
C VAL A 196 8.33 0.23 20.05
N VAL A 197 8.33 1.32 20.80
CA VAL A 197 9.40 2.30 20.87
C VAL A 197 10.28 1.95 22.07
N SER A 198 11.59 1.87 21.88
CA SER A 198 12.53 1.51 22.95
C SER A 198 13.86 2.26 22.79
N PRO A 199 14.55 2.60 23.88
CA PRO A 199 15.98 2.87 23.83
C PRO A 199 16.71 1.64 23.28
N GLN A 200 17.60 1.79 22.30
CA GLN A 200 18.55 0.76 21.86
C GLN A 200 17.95 -0.67 21.79
N SER A 201 18.62 -1.67 22.39
CA SER A 201 18.22 -3.08 22.36
C SER A 201 17.19 -3.42 23.42
N ILE A 202 15.96 -3.60 22.97
CA ILE A 202 14.84 -4.06 23.78
C ILE A 202 15.11 -5.44 24.39
N LEU A 203 14.91 -5.56 25.70
CA LEU A 203 15.01 -6.82 26.44
C LEU A 203 13.63 -7.46 26.56
N TRP A 204 12.66 -6.72 27.10
CA TRP A 204 11.28 -7.18 27.28
C TRP A 204 10.29 -6.01 27.24
N VAL A 205 9.03 -6.31 26.89
CA VAL A 205 7.87 -5.41 27.02
C VAL A 205 6.83 -6.08 27.93
N ASP A 206 6.09 -5.31 28.72
CA ASP A 206 5.12 -5.84 29.69
C ASP A 206 3.78 -6.30 29.08
N GLN A 207 3.73 -6.40 27.75
CA GLN A 207 2.57 -6.87 27.00
C GLN A 207 2.94 -8.09 26.14
N PRO A 208 1.98 -8.98 25.84
CA PRO A 208 2.16 -9.97 24.77
C PRO A 208 2.54 -9.27 23.47
N SER A 209 3.55 -9.81 22.79
CA SER A 209 4.13 -9.14 21.62
C SER A 209 4.54 -10.14 20.55
N LYS A 210 4.70 -9.65 19.32
CA LYS A 210 5.34 -10.39 18.24
C LYS A 210 6.62 -9.68 17.85
N VAL A 211 7.71 -10.41 17.96
CA VAL A 211 9.03 -9.94 17.57
C VAL A 211 9.25 -10.35 16.13
N ARG A 212 9.48 -9.39 15.24
CA ARG A 212 9.85 -9.69 13.85
C ARG A 212 11.36 -9.76 13.75
N VAL A 213 11.84 -10.89 13.23
CA VAL A 213 13.27 -11.16 13.05
C VAL A 213 13.58 -11.54 11.61
N THR A 214 14.79 -11.28 11.14
CA THR A 214 15.28 -11.56 9.78
C THR A 214 16.51 -12.46 9.79
N GLY A 215 16.67 -13.28 8.76
CA GLY A 215 17.77 -14.25 8.67
C GLY A 215 17.57 -15.51 9.51
N THR A 216 18.53 -16.43 9.39
CA THR A 216 18.58 -17.70 10.12
C THR A 216 19.04 -17.55 11.57
N ALA A 217 19.80 -16.50 11.88
CA ALA A 217 20.20 -16.16 13.24
C ALA A 217 19.26 -15.15 13.93
N GLU A 218 18.07 -14.90 13.37
CA GLU A 218 17.01 -14.12 14.01
C GLU A 218 17.38 -12.67 14.40
N TRP A 219 17.97 -11.92 13.47
CA TRP A 219 18.31 -10.50 13.68
C TRP A 219 17.05 -9.65 13.86
N PHE A 220 17.09 -8.71 14.81
CA PHE A 220 15.97 -7.82 15.11
C PHE A 220 15.51 -7.02 13.87
N ALA A 221 14.20 -6.87 13.72
CA ALA A 221 13.60 -5.93 12.76
C ALA A 221 12.65 -4.96 13.45
N THR A 222 11.69 -5.45 14.23
CA THR A 222 10.77 -4.63 15.04
C THR A 222 10.00 -5.50 16.04
N VAL A 223 9.22 -4.88 16.94
CA VAL A 223 8.30 -5.56 17.86
C VAL A 223 6.92 -4.93 17.71
N ASP A 224 5.89 -5.74 17.54
CA ASP A 224 4.50 -5.30 17.60
C ASP A 224 3.79 -5.77 18.88
N ILE A 225 2.92 -4.92 19.40
CA ILE A 225 2.01 -5.21 20.51
C ILE A 225 0.56 -5.02 20.07
N ASP A 226 -0.38 -5.68 20.75
CA ASP A 226 -1.80 -5.54 20.43
C ASP A 226 -2.38 -4.26 21.07
N GLY A 227 -2.53 -3.22 20.27
CA GLY A 227 -3.22 -1.97 20.65
C GLY A 227 -2.29 -0.82 21.06
N ALA A 228 -2.89 0.34 21.31
CA ALA A 228 -2.18 1.60 21.62
C ALA A 228 -2.15 1.93 23.12
N ALA A 229 -2.20 0.90 23.98
CA ALA A 229 -2.14 1.11 25.42
C ALA A 229 -0.74 1.54 25.86
N THR A 230 -0.64 2.29 26.96
CA THR A 230 0.64 2.54 27.65
C THR A 230 1.31 1.20 27.99
N TYR A 231 2.62 1.13 27.78
CA TYR A 231 3.41 -0.07 28.04
C TYR A 231 4.73 0.27 28.73
N SER A 232 5.22 -0.66 29.54
CA SER A 232 6.56 -0.61 30.11
C SER A 232 7.51 -1.45 29.26
N VAL A 233 8.68 -0.89 28.96
CA VAL A 233 9.75 -1.59 28.26
C VAL A 233 11.04 -1.52 29.06
N ALA A 234 11.78 -2.62 29.08
CA ALA A 234 13.17 -2.64 29.51
C ALA A 234 14.08 -2.80 28.30
N ALA A 235 15.14 -2.02 28.28
CA ALA A 235 16.19 -2.06 27.29
C ALA A 235 17.55 -2.24 27.95
N LEU A 236 18.49 -2.85 27.22
CA LEU A 236 19.89 -2.95 27.62
C LEU A 236 20.72 -2.00 26.75
N VAL A 237 21.21 -0.93 27.37
CA VAL A 237 22.00 0.12 26.69
C VAL A 237 23.50 -0.10 26.93
N PRO A 238 24.37 0.17 25.93
CA PRO A 238 25.82 0.15 26.12
C PRO A 238 26.27 1.08 27.24
N VAL A 239 27.18 0.61 28.10
CA VAL A 239 27.89 1.49 29.02
C VAL A 239 29.11 2.04 28.30
N GLU A 240 29.15 3.36 28.14
CA GLU A 240 30.28 4.07 27.56
C GLU A 240 31.38 4.27 28.62
N GLY A 241 32.53 3.65 28.40
CA GLY A 241 33.67 3.75 29.32
C GLY A 241 34.37 2.43 29.62
N ASP A 242 35.42 2.51 30.43
CA ASP A 242 36.33 1.40 30.76
C ASP A 242 35.78 0.43 31.81
N VAL A 243 34.52 0.02 31.67
CA VAL A 243 33.93 -1.07 32.46
C VAL A 243 34.03 -2.41 31.72
N PRO A 244 33.97 -3.59 32.37
CA PRO A 244 33.98 -4.87 31.67
C PRO A 244 32.88 -4.98 30.59
N GLY A 245 33.28 -5.08 29.32
CA GLY A 245 32.37 -5.12 28.17
C GLY A 245 31.84 -3.76 27.70
N GLY A 246 32.17 -2.66 28.39
CA GLY A 246 31.80 -1.31 27.98
C GLY A 246 32.42 -0.91 26.63
N ILE A 247 31.83 0.10 25.99
CA ILE A 247 32.29 0.60 24.69
C ILE A 247 33.14 1.86 24.85
N THR A 248 34.26 1.92 24.13
CA THR A 248 35.16 3.08 24.03
C THR A 248 35.75 3.12 22.63
N ALA A 249 36.20 4.28 22.17
CA ALA A 249 36.80 4.42 20.84
C ALA A 249 37.97 3.43 20.63
N ASN A 250 38.87 3.32 21.62
CA ASN A 250 40.01 2.42 21.52
C ASN A 250 39.62 0.94 21.46
N ARG A 251 38.55 0.53 22.16
CA ARG A 251 38.01 -0.84 22.09
C ARG A 251 37.40 -1.16 20.73
N LEU A 252 36.66 -0.22 20.15
CA LEU A 252 36.05 -0.40 18.83
C LEU A 252 37.08 -0.39 17.69
N ARG A 253 38.18 0.37 17.81
CA ARG A 253 39.30 0.36 16.85
C ARG A 253 39.97 -1.01 16.70
N VAL A 254 40.06 -1.76 17.80
CA VAL A 254 40.69 -3.10 17.83
C VAL A 254 39.68 -4.24 17.79
N ALA A 255 38.39 -3.94 17.56
CA ALA A 255 37.36 -4.95 17.40
C ALA A 255 37.66 -5.85 16.19
N SER A 256 37.27 -7.12 16.29
CA SER A 256 37.49 -8.09 15.21
C SER A 256 36.78 -7.65 13.92
N ARG A 257 37.36 -8.00 12.78
CA ARG A 257 36.76 -7.83 11.44
C ARG A 257 36.22 -9.16 10.87
N GLU A 258 36.18 -10.19 11.71
CA GLU A 258 35.68 -11.50 11.31
C GLU A 258 34.18 -11.57 11.47
N TYR A 259 33.50 -11.31 10.36
CA TYR A 259 32.04 -11.43 10.26
C TYR A 259 31.63 -12.82 9.80
N SER A 260 30.53 -13.34 10.36
CA SER A 260 29.93 -14.60 9.94
C SER A 260 29.40 -14.51 8.49
N SER A 261 29.22 -15.67 7.84
CA SER A 261 28.69 -15.73 6.47
C SER A 261 27.30 -15.08 6.36
N GLU A 262 26.49 -15.18 7.42
CA GLU A 262 25.18 -14.56 7.49
C GLU A 262 25.25 -13.04 7.65
N GLU A 263 26.11 -12.54 8.55
CA GLU A 263 26.32 -11.09 8.72
C GLU A 263 26.71 -10.45 7.39
N LYS A 264 27.64 -11.07 6.66
CA LYS A 264 28.06 -10.61 5.33
C LYS A 264 26.87 -10.61 4.36
N ARG A 265 26.09 -11.69 4.32
CA ARG A 265 24.94 -11.84 3.41
C ARG A 265 23.86 -10.78 3.65
N LEU A 266 23.54 -10.47 4.90
CA LEU A 266 22.45 -9.55 5.25
C LEU A 266 22.90 -8.09 5.28
N PHE A 267 24.11 -7.82 5.75
CA PHE A 267 24.54 -6.48 6.13
C PHE A 267 25.72 -5.94 5.34
N LEU A 268 26.24 -6.67 4.33
CA LEU A 268 27.20 -6.14 3.34
C LEU A 268 26.64 -6.05 1.92
N GLN A 269 25.36 -6.38 1.71
CA GLN A 269 24.75 -6.30 0.39
C GLN A 269 24.73 -4.85 -0.12
N VAL A 270 25.24 -4.66 -1.34
CA VAL A 270 25.19 -3.43 -2.12
C VAL A 270 24.65 -3.81 -3.50
N PRO A 271 23.39 -3.45 -3.85
CA PRO A 271 22.84 -3.75 -5.17
C PRO A 271 23.68 -3.14 -6.30
N ASP A 272 23.79 -3.83 -7.43
CA ASP A 272 24.51 -3.32 -8.60
C ASP A 272 23.87 -2.03 -9.11
N GLY A 273 24.68 -0.96 -9.24
CA GLY A 273 24.19 0.37 -9.59
C GLY A 273 23.64 1.19 -8.42
N ALA A 274 23.65 0.67 -7.20
CA ALA A 274 23.29 1.44 -6.01
C ALA A 274 24.30 2.57 -5.73
N LEU A 275 25.56 2.37 -6.10
CA LEU A 275 26.65 3.34 -5.96
C LEU A 275 27.14 3.75 -7.35
N GLY A 276 27.17 5.05 -7.63
CA GLY A 276 27.78 5.62 -8.82
C GLY A 276 29.10 6.33 -8.50
N PRO A 277 29.63 7.10 -9.47
CA PRO A 277 30.93 7.73 -9.33
C PRO A 277 30.99 8.76 -8.20
N ASN A 278 29.90 9.49 -7.92
CA ASN A 278 29.93 10.52 -6.87
C ASN A 278 29.94 9.87 -5.48
N ALA A 279 29.15 8.82 -5.27
CA ALA A 279 29.14 8.09 -4.00
C ALA A 279 30.49 7.39 -3.75
N LEU A 280 31.10 6.79 -4.79
CA LEU A 280 32.41 6.17 -4.67
C LEU A 280 33.53 7.17 -4.38
N ALA A 281 33.50 8.36 -4.98
CA ALA A 281 34.48 9.42 -4.70
C ALA A 281 34.48 9.88 -3.24
N ILE A 282 33.32 9.89 -2.58
CA ILE A 282 33.20 10.16 -1.14
C ILE A 282 33.93 9.07 -0.35
N LEU A 283 33.68 7.80 -0.67
CA LEU A 283 34.33 6.68 0.00
C LEU A 283 35.85 6.73 -0.17
N ASP A 284 36.34 6.98 -1.38
CA ASP A 284 37.78 7.07 -1.64
C ASP A 284 38.43 8.19 -0.82
N THR A 285 37.76 9.34 -0.71
CA THR A 285 38.23 10.49 0.10
C THR A 285 38.34 10.12 1.59
N VAL A 286 37.34 9.43 2.12
CA VAL A 286 37.32 9.02 3.53
C VAL A 286 38.36 7.93 3.79
N LEU A 287 38.49 6.93 2.91
CA LEU A 287 39.47 5.86 3.07
C LEU A 287 40.91 6.37 2.98
N ALA A 288 41.19 7.40 2.18
CA ALA A 288 42.52 8.01 2.08
C ALA A 288 43.01 8.68 3.38
N THR A 289 42.09 9.06 4.28
CA THR A 289 42.39 9.80 5.52
C THR A 289 42.11 9.00 6.78
N SER A 290 41.47 7.84 6.66
CA SER A 290 41.08 7.02 7.80
C SER A 290 42.18 6.01 8.16
N ALA A 291 42.37 5.78 9.46
CA ALA A 291 43.04 4.57 9.89
C ALA A 291 42.24 3.36 9.37
N ASP A 292 42.95 2.33 8.92
CA ASP A 292 42.31 1.10 8.46
C ASP A 292 41.75 0.36 9.68
N ASN A 293 40.54 0.71 10.12
CA ASN A 293 39.70 -0.03 11.06
C ASN A 293 38.24 0.43 10.94
N PRO A 294 37.24 -0.45 11.25
CA PRO A 294 35.84 -0.12 11.04
C PRO A 294 35.35 1.12 11.80
N TYR A 295 35.87 1.36 13.00
CA TYR A 295 35.45 2.48 13.84
C TYR A 295 35.87 3.82 13.25
N ASP A 296 37.16 4.00 12.93
CA ASP A 296 37.65 5.27 12.40
C ASP A 296 37.11 5.53 10.99
N ILE A 297 36.89 4.50 10.15
CA ILE A 297 36.22 4.64 8.85
C ILE A 297 34.77 5.12 9.04
N ALA A 298 34.00 4.50 9.96
CA ALA A 298 32.63 4.91 10.24
C ALA A 298 32.54 6.33 10.81
N LEU A 299 33.43 6.67 11.76
CA LEU A 299 33.50 8.00 12.36
C LEU A 299 33.87 9.07 11.33
N ASN A 300 34.88 8.84 10.50
CA ASN A 300 35.29 9.80 9.48
C ASN A 300 34.24 9.98 8.38
N LEU A 301 33.57 8.89 7.97
CA LEU A 301 32.45 8.99 7.04
C LEU A 301 31.28 9.78 7.64
N GLN A 302 30.95 9.53 8.91
CA GLN A 302 29.95 10.31 9.62
C GLN A 302 30.31 11.80 9.62
N ASN A 303 31.55 12.13 9.99
CA ASN A 303 32.01 13.51 10.06
C ASN A 303 32.04 14.19 8.68
N TYR A 304 32.43 13.47 7.63
CA TYR A 304 32.41 13.98 6.26
C TYR A 304 31.00 14.37 5.80
N LEU A 305 30.00 13.54 6.13
CA LEU A 305 28.60 13.79 5.81
C LEU A 305 27.98 14.86 6.72
N LEU A 306 28.38 14.95 7.99
CA LEU A 306 27.93 15.97 8.94
C LEU A 306 28.41 17.38 8.57
N ASP A 307 29.54 17.49 7.89
CA ASP A 307 30.16 18.77 7.53
C ASP A 307 29.27 19.58 6.59
N GLY A 308 28.82 20.74 7.07
CA GLY A 308 28.00 21.69 6.32
C GLY A 308 28.66 22.28 5.07
N ALA A 309 29.98 22.16 4.94
CA ALA A 309 30.70 22.50 3.71
C ALA A 309 30.49 21.45 2.61
N ASN A 310 30.20 20.20 2.97
CA ASN A 310 30.00 19.10 2.04
C ASN A 310 28.52 18.85 1.73
N PHE A 311 27.64 18.90 2.74
CA PHE A 311 26.22 18.58 2.60
C PHE A 311 25.32 19.56 3.36
N SER A 312 24.10 19.75 2.85
CA SER A 312 23.06 20.58 3.49
C SER A 312 21.81 19.78 3.81
N TYR A 313 21.17 20.10 4.94
CA TYR A 313 19.93 19.46 5.36
C TYR A 313 18.72 20.21 4.79
N GLN A 314 17.84 19.51 4.07
CA GLN A 314 16.53 20.01 3.65
C GLN A 314 15.49 18.89 3.67
N ALA A 315 14.32 19.18 4.26
CA ALA A 315 13.24 18.21 4.41
C ALA A 315 12.44 17.99 3.12
N ASP A 316 12.43 18.96 2.20
CA ASP A 316 11.84 18.83 0.87
C ASP A 316 12.93 19.11 -0.17
N ILE A 317 13.17 18.14 -1.04
CA ILE A 317 14.17 18.17 -2.11
C ILE A 317 13.60 17.69 -3.46
N GLN A 318 12.28 17.77 -3.64
CA GLN A 318 11.61 17.26 -4.85
C GLN A 318 12.13 17.90 -6.13
N ASP A 319 12.44 19.20 -6.09
CA ASP A 319 12.90 19.95 -7.26
C ASP A 319 14.34 19.57 -7.62
N GLU A 320 15.21 19.39 -6.62
CA GLU A 320 16.60 18.94 -6.78
C GLU A 320 16.67 17.54 -7.39
N ILE A 321 15.82 16.62 -6.90
CA ILE A 321 15.72 15.26 -7.43
C ILE A 321 15.27 15.29 -8.89
N GLN A 322 14.21 16.05 -9.20
CA GLN A 322 13.70 16.16 -10.57
C GLN A 322 14.75 16.73 -11.52
N ALA A 323 15.56 17.69 -11.06
CA ALA A 323 16.57 18.33 -11.89
C ALA A 323 17.77 17.41 -12.17
N ARG A 324 18.22 16.60 -11.19
CA ARG A 324 19.56 15.99 -11.24
C ARG A 324 19.63 14.48 -10.95
N CYS A 325 18.53 13.85 -10.54
CA CYS A 325 18.54 12.47 -10.06
C CYS A 325 17.77 11.45 -10.92
N ASN A 326 17.54 11.77 -12.20
CA ASN A 326 16.81 10.87 -13.09
C ASN A 326 17.51 9.50 -13.24
N GLY A 327 16.89 8.44 -12.72
CA GLY A 327 17.39 7.07 -12.78
C GLY A 327 18.51 6.74 -11.78
N LEU A 328 18.89 7.68 -10.90
CA LEU A 328 19.90 7.44 -9.86
C LEU A 328 19.27 6.78 -8.62
N SER A 329 20.07 6.00 -7.89
CA SER A 329 19.70 5.57 -6.53
C SER A 329 19.61 6.80 -5.61
N SER A 330 18.94 6.69 -4.46
CA SER A 330 18.91 7.75 -3.45
C SER A 330 20.30 8.10 -2.94
N VAL A 331 21.20 7.11 -2.87
CA VAL A 331 22.60 7.31 -2.46
C VAL A 331 23.40 8.08 -3.50
N GLU A 332 23.34 7.69 -4.77
CA GLU A 332 24.05 8.40 -5.83
C GLU A 332 23.45 9.78 -6.10
N CYS A 333 22.12 9.88 -6.02
CA CYS A 333 21.41 11.16 -6.06
C CYS A 333 21.91 12.10 -4.97
N PHE A 334 21.93 11.66 -3.71
CA PHE A 334 22.39 12.48 -2.59
C PHE A 334 23.85 12.90 -2.73
N ALA A 335 24.73 11.98 -3.14
CA ALA A 335 26.13 12.30 -3.43
C ALA A 335 26.28 13.35 -4.55
N THR A 336 25.33 13.37 -5.49
CA THR A 336 25.29 14.32 -6.62
C THR A 336 24.74 15.68 -6.22
N ILE A 337 23.59 15.74 -5.54
CA ILE A 337 22.92 16.99 -5.19
C ILE A 337 23.44 17.63 -3.91
N ARG A 338 24.02 16.82 -3.01
CA ARG A 338 24.57 17.23 -1.71
C ARG A 338 23.57 17.89 -0.77
N VAL A 339 22.28 17.62 -0.98
CA VAL A 339 21.17 18.15 -0.20
C VAL A 339 20.18 17.01 0.06
N GLY A 340 19.68 16.90 1.29
CA GLY A 340 18.71 15.88 1.65
C GLY A 340 18.35 15.89 3.13
N TYR A 341 17.61 14.90 3.59
CA TYR A 341 17.23 14.72 4.99
C TYR A 341 17.73 13.37 5.53
N CYS A 342 17.48 13.08 6.81
CA CYS A 342 18.09 11.98 7.57
C CYS A 342 18.19 10.63 6.83
N GLN A 343 17.15 10.21 6.10
CA GLN A 343 17.20 8.95 5.34
C GLN A 343 18.25 8.96 4.21
N TYR A 344 18.46 10.08 3.52
CA TYR A 344 19.49 10.19 2.48
C TYR A 344 20.90 10.12 3.08
N TYR A 345 21.13 10.82 4.19
CA TYR A 345 22.39 10.77 4.93
C TYR A 345 22.68 9.35 5.43
N ALA A 346 21.73 8.75 6.15
CA ALA A 346 21.88 7.43 6.75
C ALA A 346 22.01 6.33 5.68
N SER A 347 21.25 6.40 4.59
CA SER A 347 21.37 5.44 3.48
C SER A 347 22.72 5.53 2.79
N THR A 348 23.21 6.75 2.56
CA THR A 348 24.53 6.98 1.94
C THR A 348 25.63 6.43 2.82
N MET A 349 25.64 6.78 4.11
CA MET A 349 26.61 6.24 5.06
C MET A 349 26.56 4.71 5.11
N ALA A 350 25.36 4.13 5.25
CA ALA A 350 25.19 2.69 5.31
C ALA A 350 25.76 2.00 4.05
N MET A 351 25.40 2.43 2.85
CA MET A 351 25.87 1.80 1.61
C MET A 351 27.38 1.95 1.40
N LEU A 352 27.97 3.09 1.76
CA LEU A 352 29.42 3.28 1.66
C LEU A 352 30.19 2.43 2.67
N LEU A 353 29.67 2.25 3.89
CA LEU A 353 30.26 1.32 4.86
C LEU A 353 30.16 -0.13 4.41
N ARG A 354 29.01 -0.54 3.85
CA ARG A 354 28.86 -1.88 3.25
C ARG A 354 29.86 -2.11 2.13
N LYS A 355 30.07 -1.10 1.27
CA LYS A 355 31.08 -1.14 0.21
C LYS A 355 32.50 -1.26 0.76
N ALA A 356 32.78 -0.66 1.92
CA ALA A 356 34.04 -0.80 2.66
C ALA A 356 34.17 -2.14 3.42
N GLY A 357 33.19 -3.05 3.33
CA GLY A 357 33.22 -4.33 4.02
C GLY A 357 32.85 -4.26 5.51
N ILE A 358 32.19 -3.18 5.94
CA ILE A 358 31.72 -2.96 7.31
C ILE A 358 30.22 -3.24 7.39
N PRO A 359 29.76 -4.26 8.14
CA PRO A 359 28.35 -4.60 8.24
C PRO A 359 27.55 -3.51 8.94
N THR A 360 26.51 -3.05 8.25
CA THR A 360 25.64 -1.98 8.75
C THR A 360 24.18 -2.27 8.48
N ARG A 361 23.29 -1.66 9.25
CA ARG A 361 21.85 -1.61 8.99
C ARG A 361 21.32 -0.21 9.22
N LEU A 362 20.17 0.09 8.62
CA LEU A 362 19.46 1.33 8.90
C LEU A 362 18.61 1.12 10.16
N ALA A 363 18.60 2.08 11.08
CA ALA A 363 17.66 2.15 12.18
C ALA A 363 16.74 3.36 12.00
N GLN A 364 15.49 3.23 12.42
CA GLN A 364 14.52 4.31 12.42
C GLN A 364 13.73 4.36 13.72
N GLY A 365 13.29 5.56 14.04
CA GLY A 365 12.50 5.85 15.21
C GLY A 365 12.48 7.35 15.44
N PHE A 366 12.81 7.81 16.64
CA PHE A 366 12.80 9.23 16.99
C PHE A 366 14.10 9.66 17.69
N LEU A 367 14.50 10.90 17.43
CA LEU A 367 15.50 11.59 18.25
C LEU A 367 14.94 11.85 19.66
N PRO A 368 15.80 11.99 20.68
CA PRO A 368 15.34 12.41 22.00
C PRO A 368 14.62 13.77 21.92
N ALA A 369 13.68 14.01 22.85
CA ALA A 369 12.98 15.29 22.95
C ALA A 369 13.97 16.47 23.05
N THR A 370 13.59 17.73 22.89
CA THR A 370 14.55 18.83 23.15
C THR A 370 14.74 19.10 24.64
N LYS A 371 13.76 18.73 25.47
CA LYS A 371 13.75 18.94 26.93
C LYS A 371 13.23 17.69 27.63
N ARG A 372 13.74 17.43 28.83
CA ARG A 372 13.24 16.43 29.79
C ARG A 372 12.79 17.16 31.05
N GLY A 373 11.62 16.82 31.57
CA GLY A 373 11.12 17.31 32.85
C GLY A 373 12.01 16.85 34.01
N ALA A 374 11.96 17.56 35.15
CA ALA A 374 12.72 17.18 36.35
C ALA A 374 12.27 15.83 36.95
N ASP A 375 11.07 15.39 36.58
CA ASP A 375 10.48 14.09 36.92
C ASP A 375 10.94 12.96 35.98
N GLY A 376 11.75 13.25 34.95
CA GLY A 376 12.20 12.28 33.96
C GLY A 376 11.28 12.13 32.74
N THR A 377 10.21 12.92 32.66
CA THR A 377 9.25 12.87 31.54
C THR A 377 9.82 13.53 30.27
N GLU A 378 9.78 12.83 29.14
CA GLU A 378 10.10 13.33 27.80
C GLU A 378 8.87 13.33 26.91
N ILE A 379 8.56 14.49 26.31
CA ILE A 379 7.52 14.63 25.30
C ILE A 379 8.20 14.58 23.93
N VAL A 380 8.01 13.50 23.18
CA VAL A 380 8.65 13.29 21.89
C VAL A 380 7.67 13.61 20.78
N ASP A 381 8.05 14.53 19.89
CA ASP A 381 7.19 15.00 18.80
C ASP A 381 7.36 14.17 17.52
N ASN A 382 6.32 14.13 16.68
CA ASN A 382 6.32 13.48 15.37
C ASN A 382 7.45 13.99 14.47
N GLY A 383 7.73 15.30 14.51
CA GLY A 383 8.85 15.92 13.79
C GLY A 383 10.24 15.46 14.25
N SER A 384 10.34 14.74 15.37
CA SER A 384 11.59 14.12 15.84
C SER A 384 11.86 12.77 15.17
N ALA A 385 10.96 12.29 14.29
CA ALA A 385 11.17 11.07 13.54
C ALA A 385 12.47 11.15 12.72
N HIS A 386 13.28 10.09 12.80
CA HIS A 386 14.66 10.11 12.35
C HIS A 386 15.17 8.75 11.90
N ALA A 387 16.18 8.77 11.04
CA ALA A 387 16.89 7.60 10.57
C ALA A 387 18.39 7.75 10.83
N TRP A 388 19.02 6.69 11.33
CA TRP A 388 20.46 6.63 11.60
C TRP A 388 21.04 5.28 11.19
N VAL A 389 22.35 5.11 11.35
CA VAL A 389 23.07 3.89 10.99
C VAL A 389 23.47 3.14 12.25
N GLU A 390 23.26 1.83 12.25
CA GLU A 390 23.82 0.92 13.24
C GLU A 390 24.96 0.13 12.57
N VAL A 391 26.14 0.13 13.19
CA VAL A 391 27.35 -0.57 12.72
C VAL A 391 27.65 -1.74 13.64
N LEU A 392 27.88 -2.94 13.08
CA LEU A 392 28.14 -4.14 13.86
C LEU A 392 29.63 -4.24 14.22
N PHE A 393 29.92 -4.26 15.52
CA PHE A 393 31.25 -4.55 16.06
C PHE A 393 31.22 -5.91 16.78
N PRO A 394 31.93 -6.94 16.27
CA PRO A 394 31.96 -8.25 16.90
C PRO A 394 32.41 -8.18 18.36
N GLY A 395 31.61 -8.76 19.25
CA GLY A 395 31.82 -8.72 20.71
C GLY A 395 31.21 -7.49 21.41
N TYR A 396 30.85 -6.45 20.67
CA TYR A 396 30.22 -5.23 21.20
C TYR A 396 28.80 -5.01 20.68
N GLY A 397 28.36 -5.72 19.64
CA GLY A 397 27.04 -5.59 19.03
C GLY A 397 26.92 -4.38 18.11
N TRP A 398 25.69 -3.90 17.92
CA TRP A 398 25.40 -2.72 17.12
C TRP A 398 25.74 -1.44 17.87
N VAL A 399 26.38 -0.50 17.18
CA VAL A 399 26.73 0.83 17.68
C VAL A 399 26.17 1.89 16.73
N ASP A 400 25.53 2.92 17.30
CA ASP A 400 24.87 3.98 16.53
C ASP A 400 25.87 4.98 15.94
N PHE A 401 25.61 5.39 14.70
CA PHE A 401 26.24 6.51 14.03
C PHE A 401 25.17 7.37 13.36
N ASP A 402 25.27 8.69 13.52
CA ASP A 402 24.35 9.67 12.95
C ASP A 402 25.06 10.61 11.97
N PRO A 403 24.93 10.37 10.66
CA PRO A 403 25.57 11.22 9.66
C PRO A 403 24.78 12.52 9.37
N THR A 404 23.62 12.74 9.99
CA THR A 404 22.70 13.80 9.56
C THR A 404 23.19 15.20 9.92
N GLY A 405 23.60 15.96 8.91
CA GLY A 405 24.10 17.34 9.05
C GLY A 405 23.03 18.38 9.42
N GLY A 406 23.43 19.65 9.41
CA GLY A 406 22.53 20.79 9.68
C GLY A 406 22.11 20.96 11.15
N GLY A 407 22.81 20.32 12.08
CA GLY A 407 22.48 20.35 13.51
C GLY A 407 21.25 19.53 13.90
N VAL A 408 20.72 18.72 12.98
CA VAL A 408 19.55 17.85 13.21
C VAL A 408 19.97 16.54 13.86
N GLY A 409 21.00 15.87 13.32
CA GLY A 409 21.51 14.60 13.86
C GLY A 409 22.08 14.76 15.27
N GLN A 410 22.05 13.66 16.02
CA GLN A 410 22.61 13.57 17.37
C GLN A 410 23.70 12.48 17.38
N PRO A 411 24.90 12.75 16.84
CA PRO A 411 26.01 11.81 16.90
C PRO A 411 26.53 11.69 18.33
N VAL A 412 26.85 10.45 18.74
CA VAL A 412 27.40 10.18 20.07
C VAL A 412 28.92 10.14 19.99
N ALA A 413 29.59 10.96 20.78
CA ALA A 413 31.05 10.99 20.87
C ALA A 413 31.52 10.03 21.97
N LEU A 414 32.01 8.85 21.58
CA LEU A 414 32.49 7.87 22.54
C LEU A 414 33.76 8.37 23.26
N PRO A 415 33.90 8.08 24.57
CA PRO A 415 35.16 8.32 25.27
C PRO A 415 36.29 7.50 24.63
N SER A 416 37.50 8.07 24.62
CA SER A 416 38.69 7.38 24.07
C SER A 416 38.91 6.01 24.73
N GLY A 417 38.82 6.00 26.07
CA GLY A 417 39.06 4.82 26.92
C GLY A 417 40.54 4.44 27.01
N ALA A 418 40.83 3.44 27.84
CA ALA A 418 42.17 2.87 27.96
C ALA A 418 42.63 2.24 26.64
N PRO A 419 43.95 2.21 26.36
CA PRO A 419 44.49 1.46 25.23
C PRO A 419 44.01 0.00 25.29
N ALA A 420 43.41 -0.48 24.21
CA ALA A 420 42.93 -1.84 24.09
C ALA A 420 43.83 -2.62 23.12
N THR A 421 44.04 -3.90 23.39
CA THR A 421 44.72 -4.82 22.47
C THR A 421 43.68 -5.71 21.82
N ALA A 422 43.84 -5.99 20.52
CA ALA A 422 42.96 -6.90 19.80
C ALA A 422 42.89 -8.25 20.53
N THR A 423 41.69 -8.64 20.95
CA THR A 423 41.46 -9.96 21.55
C THR A 423 40.76 -10.82 20.49
N PRO A 424 41.20 -12.08 20.27
CA PRO A 424 40.47 -13.01 19.40
C PRO A 424 39.02 -13.17 19.88
N LYS A 425 38.11 -13.36 18.93
CA LYS A 425 36.67 -13.54 19.18
C LYS A 425 36.45 -14.64 20.25
N PRO A 426 35.64 -14.42 21.30
CA PRO A 426 35.09 -15.54 22.06
C PRO A 426 34.18 -16.33 21.12
N SER A 427 34.53 -17.60 20.88
CA SER A 427 33.71 -18.51 20.08
C SER A 427 32.34 -18.66 20.74
N PHE A 428 31.29 -18.16 20.09
CA PHE A 428 29.92 -18.53 20.44
C PHE A 428 29.75 -20.01 20.07
N ASN A 429 29.92 -20.89 21.05
CA ASN A 429 29.45 -22.27 20.92
C ASN A 429 27.92 -22.20 20.97
N LEU A 430 27.27 -22.25 19.81
CA LEU A 430 25.87 -22.65 19.74
C LEU A 430 25.76 -24.02 20.41
N VAL A 431 25.24 -24.05 21.63
CA VAL A 431 24.92 -25.29 22.34
C VAL A 431 23.73 -25.90 21.61
N THR A 432 24.03 -26.72 20.60
CA THR A 432 23.05 -27.65 20.04
C THR A 432 22.91 -28.81 21.00
N ASN A 433 22.08 -28.65 22.03
CA ASN A 433 21.64 -29.77 22.85
C ASN A 433 20.76 -30.69 21.98
N ARG A 434 21.39 -31.69 21.35
CA ARG A 434 20.71 -32.88 20.83
C ARG A 434 21.40 -34.10 21.45
N PRO A 435 20.71 -34.92 22.27
CA PRO A 435 21.30 -36.12 22.83
C PRO A 435 21.39 -37.23 21.77
N GLY A 436 22.59 -37.80 21.63
CA GLY A 436 22.86 -39.16 21.12
C GLY A 436 22.65 -39.39 19.62
N ASP A 437 23.73 -39.62 18.86
CA ASP A 437 24.21 -41.00 18.63
C ASP A 437 25.56 -40.97 17.88
N SER A 438 26.44 -41.90 18.23
CA SER A 438 27.75 -42.13 17.60
C SER A 438 27.73 -43.53 16.99
N GLY A 439 28.19 -43.70 15.75
CA GLY A 439 28.54 -45.03 15.25
C GLY A 439 28.44 -45.19 13.74
N ASP A 440 29.59 -45.49 13.14
CA ASP A 440 29.80 -45.83 11.73
C ASP A 440 29.11 -47.15 11.29
N ASP A 441 28.90 -47.21 9.97
CA ASP A 441 29.25 -48.31 9.04
C ASP A 441 28.18 -49.21 8.38
N ASN A 442 28.34 -49.33 7.05
CA ASN A 442 27.98 -50.40 6.09
C ASN A 442 26.53 -50.83 5.74
N GLY A 443 26.02 -50.26 4.63
CA GLY A 443 25.33 -50.93 3.48
C GLY A 443 23.99 -51.70 3.68
N PRO A 444 23.22 -52.06 2.61
CA PRO A 444 23.52 -51.99 1.19
C PRO A 444 22.53 -51.19 0.32
N ARG A 445 23.04 -50.81 -0.85
CA ARG A 445 22.36 -50.29 -2.04
C ARG A 445 21.15 -51.13 -2.46
N ARG A 446 19.95 -50.53 -2.55
CA ARG A 446 18.84 -51.04 -3.37
C ARG A 446 18.03 -49.92 -4.04
N SER A 447 18.15 -49.92 -5.37
CA SER A 447 17.06 -49.75 -6.34
C SER A 447 16.25 -48.46 -6.32
N GLN A 448 16.72 -47.50 -7.13
CA GLN A 448 15.85 -46.50 -7.75
C GLN A 448 14.87 -47.21 -8.68
N THR A 449 13.58 -47.01 -8.45
CA THR A 449 12.52 -47.23 -9.44
C THR A 449 11.81 -45.89 -9.62
N PRO A 450 11.69 -45.34 -10.83
CA PRO A 450 11.00 -44.07 -11.04
C PRO A 450 9.48 -44.31 -11.06
N ILE A 451 8.73 -43.59 -10.23
CA ILE A 451 7.27 -43.52 -10.32
C ILE A 451 6.86 -42.10 -10.79
N PRO A 452 5.91 -42.00 -11.74
CA PRO A 452 5.64 -40.79 -12.51
C PRO A 452 4.86 -39.73 -11.72
N GLY A 453 4.97 -38.49 -12.19
CA GLY A 453 4.45 -37.30 -11.56
C GLY A 453 2.98 -37.36 -11.15
N SER A 454 2.73 -37.01 -9.89
CA SER A 454 1.42 -36.58 -9.42
C SER A 454 1.37 -35.05 -9.38
N THR A 455 0.89 -34.46 -10.48
CA THR A 455 0.29 -33.12 -10.47
C THR A 455 -0.97 -33.16 -9.61
N GLY A 456 -0.85 -32.82 -8.32
CA GLY A 456 -1.98 -32.48 -7.46
C GLY A 456 -2.54 -31.10 -7.84
N PRO A 457 -3.87 -30.91 -7.86
CA PRO A 457 -4.49 -29.73 -8.42
C PRO A 457 -4.19 -28.50 -7.55
N LYS A 458 -3.57 -27.50 -8.17
CA LYS A 458 -3.59 -26.12 -7.66
C LYS A 458 -5.06 -25.71 -7.52
N GLY A 459 -5.55 -25.65 -6.28
CA GLY A 459 -6.80 -24.97 -5.99
C GLY A 459 -6.69 -23.52 -6.52
N PRO A 460 -7.71 -23.01 -7.23
CA PRO A 460 -7.64 -21.65 -7.76
C PRO A 460 -7.56 -20.67 -6.59
N SER A 461 -6.47 -19.90 -6.54
CA SER A 461 -6.34 -18.73 -5.69
C SER A 461 -7.50 -17.78 -6.01
N SER A 462 -8.54 -17.81 -5.19
CA SER A 462 -9.78 -17.04 -5.35
C SER A 462 -9.65 -15.57 -4.90
N GLY A 463 -8.42 -15.11 -4.65
CA GLY A 463 -8.10 -13.73 -4.26
C GLY A 463 -8.62 -12.64 -5.24
N PRO A 464 -8.44 -12.75 -6.57
CA PRO A 464 -8.91 -11.70 -7.47
C PRO A 464 -10.45 -11.74 -7.66
N TYR A 465 -11.08 -12.91 -7.54
CA TYR A 465 -12.52 -13.06 -7.78
C TYR A 465 -13.38 -12.51 -6.63
N ILE A 466 -12.89 -12.57 -5.39
CA ILE A 466 -13.58 -12.00 -4.23
C ILE A 466 -13.60 -10.47 -4.31
N VAL A 467 -12.48 -9.85 -4.69
CA VAL A 467 -12.39 -8.40 -4.89
C VAL A 467 -13.32 -7.95 -6.04
N ILE A 468 -13.36 -8.70 -7.14
CA ILE A 468 -14.28 -8.44 -8.26
C ILE A 468 -15.74 -8.57 -7.82
N ALA A 469 -16.08 -9.60 -7.04
CA ALA A 469 -17.44 -9.79 -6.54
C ALA A 469 -17.89 -8.66 -5.60
N ILE A 470 -16.99 -8.18 -4.74
CA ILE A 470 -17.25 -7.06 -3.82
C ILE A 470 -17.45 -5.75 -4.61
N LEU A 471 -16.61 -5.48 -5.62
CA LEU A 471 -16.75 -4.28 -6.46
C LEU A 471 -18.05 -4.28 -7.28
N LEU A 472 -18.45 -5.44 -7.82
CA LEU A 472 -19.73 -5.59 -8.52
C LEU A 472 -20.92 -5.42 -7.57
N ALA A 473 -20.83 -5.92 -6.34
CA ALA A 473 -21.87 -5.74 -5.33
C ALA A 473 -22.03 -4.27 -4.91
N ILE A 474 -20.91 -3.56 -4.69
CA ILE A 474 -20.91 -2.12 -4.35
C ILE A 474 -21.46 -1.29 -5.52
N GLY A 475 -21.04 -1.60 -6.76
CA GLY A 475 -21.56 -0.94 -7.97
C GLY A 475 -23.06 -1.16 -8.16
N GLY A 476 -23.54 -2.38 -7.93
CA GLY A 476 -24.97 -2.71 -7.95
C GLY A 476 -25.77 -1.97 -6.88
N ALA A 477 -25.24 -1.91 -5.65
CA ALA A 477 -25.86 -1.19 -4.54
C ALA A 477 -25.91 0.32 -4.78
N ALA A 478 -24.86 0.91 -5.35
CA ALA A 478 -24.82 2.33 -5.72
C ALA A 478 -25.85 2.65 -6.81
N LEU A 479 -25.97 1.80 -7.84
CA LEU A 479 -26.98 1.97 -8.89
C LEU A 479 -28.41 1.83 -8.35
N ALA A 480 -28.64 0.88 -7.44
CA ALA A 480 -29.93 0.73 -6.75
C ALA A 480 -30.25 1.95 -5.87
N ALA A 481 -29.29 2.47 -5.12
CA ALA A 481 -29.45 3.68 -4.30
C ALA A 481 -29.71 4.94 -5.14
N ILE A 482 -29.04 5.07 -6.29
CA ILE A 482 -29.29 6.18 -7.25
C ILE A 482 -30.68 6.05 -7.88
N ALA A 483 -31.11 4.83 -8.22
CA ALA A 483 -32.46 4.58 -8.72
C ALA A 483 -33.53 4.86 -7.65
N TRP A 484 -33.25 4.59 -6.38
CA TRP A 484 -34.17 4.84 -5.27
C TRP A 484 -34.24 6.32 -4.90
N ARG A 485 -33.10 7.03 -4.90
CA ARG A 485 -33.01 8.47 -4.60
C ARG A 485 -33.60 9.36 -5.69
N ARG A 486 -33.67 8.89 -6.94
CA ARG A 486 -34.22 9.69 -8.07
C ARG A 486 -35.75 9.74 -8.14
N GLY A 487 -36.45 9.06 -7.24
CA GLY A 487 -37.91 9.07 -7.16
C GLY A 487 -38.62 8.59 -8.43
N PRO A 488 -39.93 8.32 -8.39
CA PRO A 488 -40.69 8.02 -9.58
C PRO A 488 -40.78 9.28 -10.46
N ARG A 489 -40.05 9.30 -11.59
CA ARG A 489 -40.19 10.36 -12.60
C ARG A 489 -41.65 10.45 -13.06
N PRO A 490 -42.20 11.66 -13.27
CA PRO A 490 -43.52 11.81 -13.86
C PRO A 490 -43.52 11.12 -15.23
N MET A 491 -44.40 10.13 -15.39
CA MET A 491 -44.42 9.30 -16.58
C MET A 491 -45.27 9.99 -17.64
N HIS A 492 -44.64 10.43 -18.73
CA HIS A 492 -45.35 11.04 -19.84
C HIS A 492 -46.31 10.00 -20.46
N PRO A 493 -47.59 10.34 -20.74
CA PRO A 493 -48.58 9.37 -21.23
C PRO A 493 -48.18 8.62 -22.50
N ASP A 494 -47.36 9.22 -23.37
CA ASP A 494 -46.80 8.54 -24.55
C ASP A 494 -45.88 7.37 -24.19
N THR A 495 -45.06 7.55 -23.16
CA THR A 495 -44.14 6.51 -22.68
C THR A 495 -44.88 5.41 -21.92
N ALA A 496 -45.95 5.78 -21.20
CA ALA A 496 -46.85 4.83 -20.53
C ALA A 496 -47.62 3.98 -21.56
N TRP A 497 -48.15 4.59 -22.62
CA TRP A 497 -48.86 3.87 -23.67
C TRP A 497 -47.93 2.99 -24.51
N GLY A 498 -46.76 3.51 -24.93
CA GLY A 498 -45.78 2.77 -25.72
C GLY A 498 -45.15 1.59 -24.96
N SER A 499 -45.15 1.62 -23.63
CA SER A 499 -44.77 0.45 -22.83
C SER A 499 -45.89 -0.59 -22.75
N VAL A 500 -47.16 -0.17 -22.57
CA VAL A 500 -48.33 -1.08 -22.62
C VAL A 500 -48.40 -1.81 -23.97
N ALA A 501 -48.26 -1.09 -25.08
CA ALA A 501 -48.28 -1.68 -26.42
C ALA A 501 -47.15 -2.71 -26.64
N ARG A 502 -45.93 -2.43 -26.15
CA ARG A 502 -44.80 -3.37 -26.23
C ARG A 502 -45.01 -4.62 -25.37
N TRP A 503 -45.60 -4.47 -24.18
CA TRP A 503 -45.92 -5.62 -23.33
C TRP A 503 -47.05 -6.46 -23.92
N ALA A 504 -48.10 -5.83 -24.44
CA ALA A 504 -49.18 -6.52 -25.14
C ALA A 504 -48.67 -7.26 -26.38
N ALA A 505 -47.78 -6.65 -27.16
CA ALA A 505 -47.14 -7.30 -28.31
C ALA A 505 -46.32 -8.55 -27.92
N ARG A 506 -45.56 -8.49 -26.81
CA ARG A 506 -44.84 -9.66 -26.27
C ARG A 506 -45.77 -10.78 -25.80
N LEU A 507 -47.03 -10.47 -25.51
CA LEU A 507 -48.07 -11.43 -25.12
C LEU A 507 -48.91 -11.90 -26.31
N GLY A 508 -48.54 -11.53 -27.55
CA GLY A 508 -49.26 -11.89 -28.77
C GLY A 508 -50.50 -11.03 -29.04
N LEU A 509 -50.69 -9.94 -28.29
CA LEU A 509 -51.81 -9.00 -28.38
C LEU A 509 -51.31 -7.65 -28.93
N ALA A 510 -50.56 -7.67 -30.02
CA ALA A 510 -50.02 -6.46 -30.62
C ALA A 510 -51.14 -5.58 -31.22
N PRO A 511 -51.04 -4.24 -31.12
CA PRO A 511 -51.99 -3.35 -31.79
C PRO A 511 -51.87 -3.51 -33.31
N ARG A 512 -53.01 -3.60 -34.00
CA ARG A 512 -53.02 -3.62 -35.47
C ARG A 512 -52.77 -2.20 -36.02
N PRO A 513 -52.13 -2.06 -37.19
CA PRO A 513 -51.82 -0.74 -37.76
C PRO A 513 -53.04 0.16 -38.00
N SER A 514 -54.22 -0.41 -38.20
CA SER A 514 -55.48 0.32 -38.43
C SER A 514 -56.29 0.60 -37.16
N GLN A 515 -55.87 0.14 -35.98
CA GLN A 515 -56.64 0.30 -34.74
C GLN A 515 -56.36 1.63 -34.05
N THR A 516 -57.42 2.28 -33.58
CA THR A 516 -57.29 3.50 -32.76
C THR A 516 -56.86 3.18 -31.33
N VAL A 517 -56.36 4.19 -30.61
CA VAL A 517 -55.92 4.06 -29.21
C VAL A 517 -57.03 3.51 -28.31
N PHE A 518 -58.28 3.94 -28.51
CA PHE A 518 -59.44 3.44 -27.73
C PHE A 518 -59.88 2.04 -28.15
N GLU A 519 -59.84 1.70 -29.44
CA GLU A 519 -60.14 0.34 -29.92
C GLU A 519 -59.11 -0.66 -29.39
N PHE A 520 -57.83 -0.29 -29.39
CA PHE A 520 -56.78 -1.13 -28.82
C PHE A 520 -56.91 -1.25 -27.30
N ALA A 521 -57.24 -0.16 -26.60
CA ALA A 521 -57.52 -0.20 -25.17
C ALA A 521 -58.72 -1.10 -24.82
N GLY A 522 -59.78 -1.05 -25.64
CA GLY A 522 -60.96 -1.87 -25.50
C GLY A 522 -60.65 -3.35 -25.69
N THR A 523 -60.03 -3.70 -26.82
CA THR A 523 -59.66 -5.09 -27.13
C THR A 523 -58.68 -5.69 -26.11
N LEU A 524 -57.71 -4.91 -25.63
CA LEU A 524 -56.80 -5.35 -24.57
C LEU A 524 -57.50 -5.44 -23.21
N GLY A 525 -58.48 -4.57 -22.95
CA GLY A 525 -59.32 -4.59 -21.75
C GLY A 525 -60.28 -5.78 -21.72
N ASP A 526 -60.75 -6.25 -22.86
CA ASP A 526 -61.58 -7.45 -22.95
C ASP A 526 -60.75 -8.72 -22.75
N ALA A 527 -59.48 -8.72 -23.21
CA ALA A 527 -58.53 -9.79 -22.96
C ALA A 527 -58.03 -9.84 -21.51
N VAL A 528 -58.01 -8.70 -20.82
CA VAL A 528 -57.58 -8.57 -19.42
C VAL A 528 -58.54 -7.67 -18.64
N PRO A 529 -59.74 -8.16 -18.27
CA PRO A 529 -60.80 -7.33 -17.65
C PRO A 529 -60.38 -6.63 -16.36
N THR A 530 -59.44 -7.25 -15.62
CA THR A 530 -58.95 -6.76 -14.33
C THR A 530 -58.18 -5.45 -14.39
N VAL A 531 -57.76 -5.00 -15.58
CA VAL A 531 -56.99 -3.75 -15.75
C VAL A 531 -57.66 -2.75 -16.69
N ARG A 532 -58.93 -2.99 -17.02
CA ARG A 532 -59.72 -2.15 -17.95
C ARG A 532 -59.84 -0.68 -17.50
N PRO A 533 -60.08 -0.37 -16.21
CA PRO A 533 -60.12 1.02 -15.73
C PRO A 533 -58.80 1.76 -15.96
N GLU A 534 -57.68 1.09 -15.66
CA GLU A 534 -56.35 1.66 -15.82
C GLU A 534 -55.95 1.81 -17.29
N LEU A 535 -56.32 0.85 -18.16
CA LEU A 535 -56.14 0.98 -19.61
C LEU A 535 -56.88 2.19 -20.16
N SER A 536 -58.13 2.41 -19.73
CA SER A 536 -58.92 3.55 -20.16
C SER A 536 -58.30 4.89 -19.71
N THR A 537 -57.71 4.91 -18.52
CA THR A 537 -57.03 6.09 -17.94
C THR A 537 -55.79 6.46 -18.74
N VAL A 538 -54.94 5.48 -19.08
CA VAL A 538 -53.73 5.73 -19.88
C VAL A 538 -54.08 6.02 -21.35
N ALA A 539 -55.07 5.35 -21.92
CA ALA A 539 -55.54 5.57 -23.29
C ALA A 539 -56.13 6.98 -23.47
N ARG A 540 -56.97 7.43 -22.54
CA ARG A 540 -57.57 8.77 -22.58
C ARG A 540 -56.51 9.86 -22.45
N ALA A 541 -55.55 9.69 -21.53
CA ALA A 541 -54.41 10.61 -21.38
C ALA A 541 -53.53 10.67 -22.64
N LYS A 542 -53.32 9.54 -23.34
CA LYS A 542 -52.61 9.50 -24.63
C LYS A 542 -53.36 10.27 -25.72
N VAL A 543 -54.67 10.09 -25.84
CA VAL A 543 -55.49 10.77 -26.86
C VAL A 543 -55.59 12.27 -26.58
N GLU A 544 -55.77 12.67 -25.32
CA GLU A 544 -55.86 14.09 -24.91
C GLU A 544 -54.58 14.87 -25.25
N ILE A 545 -53.40 14.27 -25.06
CA ILE A 545 -52.14 14.89 -25.43
C ILE A 545 -51.91 14.87 -26.95
N ALA A 546 -52.16 13.72 -27.60
CA ALA A 546 -51.86 13.55 -29.02
C ALA A 546 -52.79 14.35 -29.95
N TYR A 547 -54.07 14.48 -29.60
CA TYR A 547 -55.09 15.10 -30.45
C TYR A 547 -55.75 16.34 -29.83
N GLY A 548 -55.68 16.50 -28.50
CA GLY A 548 -56.31 17.63 -27.80
C GLY A 548 -55.40 18.84 -27.56
N ARG A 549 -54.08 18.75 -27.84
CA ARG A 549 -53.06 19.79 -27.57
C ARG A 549 -53.15 20.41 -26.16
N ARG A 550 -53.52 19.64 -25.15
CA ARG A 550 -53.56 20.08 -23.74
C ARG A 550 -52.42 19.45 -22.95
N GLU A 551 -51.75 20.25 -22.12
CA GLU A 551 -50.80 19.74 -21.13
C GLU A 551 -51.56 19.20 -19.91
N LEU A 552 -51.20 17.99 -19.46
CA LEU A 552 -51.82 17.39 -18.28
C LEU A 552 -51.19 17.95 -17.00
N GLY A 553 -52.04 18.41 -16.08
CA GLY A 553 -51.61 18.86 -14.76
C GLY A 553 -50.93 17.76 -13.93
N PRO A 554 -50.12 18.12 -12.92
CA PRO A 554 -49.28 17.21 -12.14
C PRO A 554 -50.07 16.12 -11.39
N GLU A 555 -51.31 16.41 -11.00
CA GLU A 555 -52.20 15.47 -10.30
C GLU A 555 -52.70 14.36 -11.26
N ARG A 556 -53.09 14.73 -12.49
CA ARG A 556 -53.42 13.76 -13.55
C ARG A 556 -52.22 12.92 -14.00
N LEU A 557 -51.02 13.51 -14.06
CA LEU A 557 -49.80 12.75 -14.39
C LEU A 557 -49.47 11.69 -13.33
N ARG A 558 -49.78 11.95 -12.05
CA ARG A 558 -49.68 10.94 -10.98
C ARG A 558 -50.67 9.81 -11.17
N LEU A 559 -51.92 10.11 -11.53
CA LEU A 559 -52.94 9.10 -11.83
C LEU A 559 -52.53 8.20 -13.01
N VAL A 560 -51.95 8.78 -14.07
CA VAL A 560 -51.42 8.02 -15.22
C VAL A 560 -50.25 7.13 -14.81
N ALA A 561 -49.33 7.63 -13.98
CA ALA A 561 -48.19 6.85 -13.50
C ALA A 561 -48.62 5.69 -12.57
N GLU A 562 -49.64 5.89 -11.75
CA GLU A 562 -50.20 4.85 -10.89
C GLU A 562 -50.97 3.80 -11.69
N ALA A 563 -51.82 4.24 -12.63
CA ALA A 563 -52.51 3.37 -13.57
C ALA A 563 -51.52 2.50 -14.38
N HIS A 564 -50.44 3.10 -14.89
CA HIS A 564 -49.39 2.37 -15.60
C HIS A 564 -48.70 1.31 -14.73
N ARG A 565 -48.44 1.62 -13.46
CA ARG A 565 -47.83 0.66 -12.53
C ARG A 565 -48.73 -0.54 -12.29
N ARG A 566 -50.02 -0.31 -12.04
CA ARG A 566 -51.03 -1.37 -11.86
C ARG A 566 -51.20 -2.21 -13.13
N LEU A 567 -51.20 -1.57 -14.30
CA LEU A 567 -51.22 -2.24 -15.60
C LEU A 567 -50.05 -3.20 -15.81
N ARG A 568 -48.84 -2.76 -15.48
CA ARG A 568 -47.64 -3.59 -15.62
C ARG A 568 -47.74 -4.86 -14.77
N PHE A 569 -48.22 -4.76 -13.53
CA PHE A 569 -48.41 -5.92 -12.66
C PHE A 569 -49.55 -6.84 -13.15
N GLY A 570 -50.65 -6.29 -13.65
CA GLY A 570 -51.75 -7.08 -14.21
C GLY A 570 -51.36 -7.85 -15.47
N LEU A 571 -50.64 -7.20 -16.41
CA LEU A 571 -50.12 -7.86 -17.61
C LEU A 571 -49.03 -8.90 -17.29
N LEU A 572 -48.18 -8.65 -16.28
CA LEU A 572 -47.22 -9.65 -15.79
C LEU A 572 -47.90 -10.87 -15.16
N ARG A 573 -49.00 -10.69 -14.41
CA ARG A 573 -49.79 -11.80 -13.87
C ARG A 573 -50.44 -12.63 -14.97
N LEU A 574 -50.89 -12.01 -16.06
CA LEU A 574 -51.37 -12.73 -17.25
C LEU A 574 -50.25 -13.55 -17.91
N ALA A 575 -49.06 -12.95 -18.04
CA ALA A 575 -47.86 -13.62 -18.56
C ALA A 575 -47.46 -14.85 -17.73
N LEU A 576 -47.57 -14.74 -16.40
CA LEU A 576 -47.25 -15.81 -15.45
C LEU A 576 -48.32 -16.91 -15.39
N ARG A 577 -49.60 -16.59 -15.66
CA ARG A 577 -50.68 -17.58 -15.73
C ARG A 577 -50.69 -18.39 -17.03
N ARG A 578 -50.17 -17.84 -18.13
CA ARG A 578 -49.92 -18.62 -19.36
C ARG A 578 -48.58 -19.36 -19.24
N ARG A 579 -48.57 -20.51 -18.55
CA ARG A 579 -47.48 -21.50 -18.72
C ARG A 579 -47.56 -22.13 -20.12
N PRO A 580 -46.42 -22.49 -20.73
CA PRO A 580 -46.34 -22.96 -22.10
C PRO A 580 -46.94 -24.36 -22.23
N PHE A 581 -47.94 -24.53 -23.08
CA PHE A 581 -48.42 -25.85 -23.46
C PHE A 581 -47.52 -26.42 -24.57
N GLY A 582 -46.95 -27.60 -24.32
CA GLY A 582 -46.82 -28.63 -25.34
C GLY A 582 -45.47 -28.78 -26.03
N SER A 583 -44.58 -29.55 -25.40
CA SER A 583 -43.49 -30.27 -26.06
C SER A 583 -43.98 -31.10 -27.26
N ARG A 584 -43.22 -31.03 -28.36
CA ARG A 584 -43.20 -32.00 -29.46
C ARG A 584 -43.31 -33.44 -28.93
N ARG A 585 -44.40 -34.15 -29.27
CA ARG A 585 -44.44 -35.61 -29.23
C ARG A 585 -44.03 -36.13 -30.60
N ARG A 586 -42.74 -36.49 -30.71
CA ARG A 586 -42.17 -37.23 -31.84
C ARG A 586 -42.73 -38.66 -31.74
N ARG A 587 -43.64 -39.03 -32.65
CA ARG A 587 -44.17 -40.39 -32.77
C ARG A 587 -43.35 -41.10 -33.85
N SER A 588 -42.53 -42.06 -33.44
CA SER A 588 -41.97 -43.11 -34.31
C SER A 588 -42.92 -44.30 -34.27
N GLY A 589 -43.20 -44.92 -35.43
CA GLY A 589 -43.81 -46.25 -35.50
C GLY A 589 -44.89 -46.45 -36.57
N LYS A 590 -44.42 -46.73 -37.80
CA LYS A 590 -44.95 -47.63 -38.85
C LYS A 590 -46.47 -47.79 -39.05
N GLY A 591 -46.89 -47.44 -40.27
CA GLY A 591 -47.98 -48.02 -41.05
C GLY A 591 -47.57 -47.88 -42.51
#